data_AF-A0A6J0BCK9-F1
#
_entry.id   AF-A0A6J0BCK9-F1
#
_cell.length_a   1.000
_cell.length_b   1.000
_cell.length_c   1.000
_cell.angle_alpha   90.00
_cell.angle_beta   90.00
_cell.angle_gamma   90.00
#
_symmetry.space_group_name_H-M   'P 1'
#
loop_
_entity.id
_entity.type
_entity.pdbx_description
1 polymer ?
#
loop_
_entity_poly.entity_id
_entity_poly.type
_entity_poly.pdbx_seq_one_letter_code
_entity_poly.pdbx_strand_id
1 'polypeptide(L)'
;MAVLHRALFTWFNLLIFLILLVLRLDLRIQWNWFIVFIPMWLYDNILLIYIIFRMISHCKNGHDHISSLRRKAWYMTAVLTKLSGQGLLCLKLEATQLTLPAKVVLAPLWVLLLTLGCDVFIHLIQHSRY
;
A
#
# COMPACT_ATOMS: atom_id res chain seq x y z
N MET A 1 1.82 9.52 23.49
CA MET A 1 2.51 8.21 23.50
C MET A 1 2.12 7.27 22.35
N ALA A 2 0.83 7.16 21.95
CA ALA A 2 0.42 6.20 20.89
C ALA A 2 0.98 6.50 19.48
N VAL A 3 1.26 7.75 19.13
CA VAL A 3 1.81 8.14 17.82
C VAL A 3 3.27 7.71 17.66
N LEU A 4 4.07 7.90 18.72
CA LEU A 4 5.48 7.49 18.75
C LEU A 4 5.62 5.98 18.55
N HIS A 5 4.81 5.18 19.24
CA HIS A 5 4.83 3.73 19.12
C HIS A 5 4.49 3.25 17.69
N ARG A 6 3.51 3.88 17.05
CA ARG A 6 3.14 3.56 15.65
C ARG A 6 4.26 3.91 14.68
N ALA A 7 4.89 5.07 14.86
CA ALA A 7 6.03 5.47 14.05
C ALA A 7 7.18 4.47 14.22
N LEU A 8 7.61 4.20 15.45
CA LEU A 8 8.70 3.26 15.73
C LEU A 8 8.46 1.89 15.11
N PHE A 9 7.23 1.37 15.18
CA PHE A 9 6.87 0.10 14.56
C PHE A 9 7.02 0.12 13.03
N THR A 10 6.57 1.20 12.36
CA THR A 10 6.73 1.35 10.91
C THR A 10 8.20 1.46 10.52
N TRP A 11 8.99 2.28 11.23
CA TRP A 11 10.43 2.44 10.99
C TRP A 11 11.19 1.12 11.20
N PHE A 12 10.84 0.36 12.24
CA PHE A 12 11.42 -0.94 12.52
C PHE A 12 11.14 -1.96 11.42
N ASN A 13 9.89 -2.06 10.94
CA ASN A 13 9.55 -2.93 9.81
C ASN A 13 10.30 -2.55 8.53
N LEU A 14 10.46 -1.24 8.27
CA LEU A 14 11.21 -0.73 7.13
C LEU A 14 12.69 -1.08 7.22
N LEU A 15 13.29 -0.95 8.41
CA LEU A 15 14.68 -1.37 8.68
C LEU A 15 14.88 -2.87 8.41
N ILE A 16 14.00 -3.73 8.92
CA ILE A 16 14.06 -5.17 8.67
C ILE A 16 13.98 -5.46 7.17
N PHE A 17 13.03 -4.84 6.47
CA PHE A 17 12.90 -4.97 5.03
C PHE A 17 14.18 -4.57 4.29
N LEU A 18 14.79 -3.44 4.66
CA LEU A 18 16.02 -2.96 4.03
C LEU A 18 17.20 -3.91 4.28
N ILE A 19 17.33 -4.46 5.50
CA ILE A 19 18.37 -5.44 5.82
C ILE A 19 18.20 -6.70 4.96
N LEU A 20 16.99 -7.26 4.90
CA LEU A 20 16.70 -8.44 4.07
C LEU A 20 16.94 -8.17 2.59
N LEU A 21 16.60 -6.96 2.12
CA LEU A 21 16.81 -6.52 0.73
C LEU A 21 18.30 -6.48 0.38
N VAL A 22 19.12 -5.84 1.23
CA VAL A 22 20.58 -5.77 1.03
C VAL A 22 21.20 -7.16 1.09
N LEU A 23 20.78 -8.00 2.04
CA LEU A 23 21.29 -9.36 2.20
C LEU A 23 20.96 -10.25 1.00
N ARG A 24 19.80 -10.02 0.35
CA ARG A 24 19.43 -10.67 -0.91
C ARG A 24 20.24 -10.12 -2.09
N LEU A 25 20.48 -8.82 -2.14
CA LEU A 25 21.31 -8.17 -3.17
C LEU A 25 22.77 -8.62 -3.11
N ASP A 26 23.29 -8.90 -1.92
CA ASP A 26 24.65 -9.45 -1.71
C ASP A 26 24.76 -10.93 -2.11
N LEU A 27 23.70 -11.52 -2.71
CA LEU A 27 23.58 -12.95 -3.07
C LEU A 27 23.82 -13.94 -1.92
N ARG A 28 23.91 -13.48 -0.67
CA ARG A 28 24.14 -14.33 0.52
C ARG A 28 23.00 -15.31 0.76
N ILE A 29 21.80 -14.97 0.31
CA ILE A 29 20.56 -15.72 0.56
C ILE A 29 19.87 -15.98 -0.77
N GLN A 30 19.55 -17.25 -1.08
CA GLN A 30 18.86 -17.66 -2.33
C GLN A 30 17.33 -17.67 -2.25
N TRP A 31 16.76 -17.10 -1.19
CA TRP A 31 15.33 -17.15 -0.92
C TRP A 31 14.49 -16.40 -1.96
N ASN A 32 13.22 -16.78 -2.09
CA ASN A 32 12.30 -16.11 -2.99
C ASN A 32 12.11 -14.63 -2.58
N TRP A 33 11.98 -13.74 -3.56
CA TRP A 33 11.77 -12.30 -3.31
C TRP A 33 10.50 -12.03 -2.52
N PHE A 34 9.49 -12.89 -2.63
CA PHE A 34 8.31 -12.84 -1.76
C PHE A 34 8.66 -12.88 -0.27
N ILE A 35 9.68 -13.66 0.13
CA ILE A 35 10.09 -13.80 1.54
C ILE A 35 10.75 -12.52 2.04
N VAL A 36 11.57 -11.87 1.21
CA VAL A 36 12.22 -10.59 1.53
C VAL A 36 11.19 -9.49 1.79
N PHE A 37 10.06 -9.52 1.08
CA PHE A 37 8.98 -8.55 1.23
C PHE A 37 7.95 -8.89 2.32
N ILE A 38 8.04 -10.04 3.01
CA ILE A 38 7.14 -10.43 4.12
C ILE A 38 6.87 -9.31 5.13
N PRO A 39 7.87 -8.59 5.68
CA PRO A 39 7.61 -7.54 6.66
C PRO A 39 6.70 -6.43 6.11
N MET A 40 6.84 -6.07 4.82
CA MET A 40 5.94 -5.10 4.18
C MET A 40 4.56 -5.70 3.94
N TRP A 41 4.46 -6.94 3.44
CA TRP A 41 3.18 -7.62 3.25
C TRP A 41 2.38 -7.70 4.56
N LEU A 42 3.04 -8.04 5.66
CA LEU A 42 2.39 -8.13 6.97
C LEU A 42 1.88 -6.76 7.43
N TYR A 43 2.67 -5.70 7.24
CA TYR A 43 2.25 -4.34 7.56
C TYR A 43 1.05 -3.88 6.73
N ASP A 44 1.09 -4.05 5.40
CA ASP A 44 0.00 -3.68 4.49
C ASP A 44 -1.28 -4.47 4.83
N ASN A 45 -1.18 -5.76 5.19
CA ASN A 45 -2.33 -6.58 5.63
C ASN A 45 -2.95 -6.09 6.95
N ILE A 46 -2.12 -5.80 7.96
CA ILE A 46 -2.61 -5.26 9.24
C ILE A 46 -3.35 -3.93 9.00
N LEU A 47 -2.80 -3.08 8.13
CA LEU A 47 -3.41 -1.80 7.78
C LEU A 47 -4.75 -2.00 7.06
N LEU A 48 -4.82 -2.94 6.13
CA LEU A 48 -6.06 -3.31 5.43
C LEU A 48 -7.13 -3.79 6.42
N ILE A 49 -6.80 -4.71 7.33
CA ILE A 49 -7.71 -5.21 8.35
C ILE A 49 -8.20 -4.06 9.25
N TYR A 50 -7.30 -3.15 9.64
CA TYR A 50 -7.66 -2.00 10.46
C TYR A 50 -8.66 -1.06 9.76
N ILE A 51 -8.46 -0.79 8.47
CA ILE A 51 -9.37 0.05 7.69
C ILE A 51 -10.72 -0.64 7.53
N ILE A 52 -10.74 -1.94 7.22
CA ILE A 52 -11.97 -2.75 7.11
C ILE A 52 -12.73 -2.72 8.44
N PHE A 53 -12.06 -2.96 9.56
CA PHE A 53 -12.70 -2.95 10.88
C PHE A 53 -13.28 -1.58 11.22
N ARG A 54 -12.55 -0.50 10.93
CA ARG A 54 -13.06 0.88 11.06
C ARG A 54 -14.20 1.18 10.10
N MET A 55 -14.27 0.54 8.94
CA MET A 55 -15.37 0.71 7.99
C MET A 55 -16.62 -0.01 8.53
N ILE A 56 -16.49 -1.29 8.90
CA ILE A 56 -17.58 -2.10 9.48
C ILE A 56 -18.12 -1.44 10.75
N SER A 57 -17.24 -0.98 11.65
CA SER A 57 -17.65 -0.29 12.87
C SER A 57 -18.39 1.03 12.61
N HIS A 58 -18.03 1.75 11.55
CA HIS A 58 -18.76 2.96 11.16
C HIS A 58 -20.11 2.64 10.51
N CYS A 59 -20.20 1.59 9.69
CA CYS A 59 -21.46 1.14 9.11
C CYS A 59 -22.44 0.65 10.19
N LYS A 60 -21.93 0.02 11.26
CA LYS A 60 -22.76 -0.49 12.35
C LYS A 60 -23.34 0.62 13.24
N ASN A 61 -22.63 1.75 13.39
CA ASN A 61 -23.05 2.83 14.30
C ASN A 61 -23.90 3.90 13.59
N GLY A 62 -24.69 3.47 12.60
CA GLY A 62 -25.39 4.27 11.60
C GLY A 62 -25.95 5.60 12.11
N HIS A 63 -25.23 6.68 11.78
CA HIS A 63 -25.77 8.01 11.56
C HIS A 63 -24.73 8.81 10.76
N ASP A 64 -25.06 9.03 9.48
CA ASP A 64 -24.53 10.04 8.56
C ASP A 64 -23.32 9.80 7.63
N HIS A 65 -23.61 10.26 6.40
CA HIS A 65 -22.81 10.72 5.27
C HIS A 65 -22.11 9.68 4.35
N ILE A 66 -22.83 9.35 3.26
CA ILE A 66 -22.37 8.66 2.03
C ILE A 66 -21.02 9.18 1.49
N SER A 67 -20.69 10.46 1.73
CA SER A 67 -19.41 11.07 1.32
C SER A 67 -18.20 10.52 2.10
N SER A 68 -18.38 10.13 3.36
CA SER A 68 -17.33 9.55 4.21
C SER A 68 -17.00 8.11 3.81
N LEU A 69 -18.01 7.35 3.36
CA LEU A 69 -17.85 6.00 2.82
C LEU A 69 -17.07 6.01 1.50
N ARG A 70 -17.39 6.96 0.61
CA ARG A 70 -16.65 7.14 -0.65
C ARG A 70 -15.16 7.37 -0.37
N ARG A 71 -14.82 8.28 0.54
CA ARG A 71 -13.42 8.57 0.89
C ARG A 71 -12.70 7.34 1.47
N LYS A 72 -13.36 6.57 2.33
CA LYS A 72 -12.83 5.30 2.86
C LYS A 72 -12.65 4.22 1.79
N ALA A 73 -13.57 4.12 0.83
CA ALA A 73 -13.43 3.22 -0.31
C ALA A 73 -12.24 3.61 -1.20
N TRP A 74 -12.04 4.92 -1.42
CA TRP A 74 -10.87 5.44 -2.14
C TRP A 74 -9.55 5.05 -1.45
N TYR A 75 -9.47 5.16 -0.13
CA TYR A 75 -8.29 4.69 0.62
C TYR A 75 -8.08 3.17 0.48
N MET A 76 -9.15 2.37 0.53
CA MET A 76 -9.06 0.92 0.31
C MET A 76 -8.54 0.60 -1.09
N THR A 77 -9.07 1.25 -2.13
CA THR A 77 -8.61 1.08 -3.51
C THR A 77 -7.14 1.48 -3.65
N ALA A 78 -6.70 2.58 -3.04
CA ALA A 78 -5.30 3.00 -3.07
C ALA A 78 -4.36 1.97 -2.40
N VAL A 79 -4.76 1.40 -1.26
CA VAL A 79 -3.99 0.34 -0.57
C VAL A 79 -3.92 -0.95 -1.41
N LEU A 80 -5.03 -1.35 -2.03
CA LEU A 80 -5.09 -2.49 -2.95
C LEU A 80 -4.18 -2.28 -4.16
N THR A 81 -4.19 -1.08 -4.76
CA THR A 81 -3.27 -0.73 -5.85
C THR A 81 -1.82 -0.80 -5.39
N LYS A 82 -1.50 -0.28 -4.21
CA LYS A 82 -0.15 -0.33 -3.63
C LYS A 82 0.31 -1.79 -3.39
N LEU A 83 -0.57 -2.64 -2.86
CA LEU A 83 -0.32 -4.08 -2.68
C LEU A 83 -0.06 -4.79 -4.01
N SER A 84 -0.87 -4.52 -5.03
CA SER A 84 -0.70 -5.09 -6.36
C SER A 84 0.64 -4.70 -6.99
N GLY A 85 1.08 -3.45 -6.80
CA GLY A 85 2.39 -2.99 -7.25
C GLY A 85 3.55 -3.67 -6.55
N GLN A 86 3.46 -3.88 -5.24
CA GLN A 86 4.47 -4.59 -4.47
C GLN A 86 4.57 -6.07 -4.90
N GLY A 87 3.44 -6.74 -5.14
CA GLY A 87 3.42 -8.11 -5.67
C GLY A 87 4.00 -8.23 -7.07
N LEU A 88 3.68 -7.28 -7.95
CA LEU A 88 4.21 -7.24 -9.33
C LEU A 88 5.72 -6.96 -9.34
N LEU A 89 6.20 -6.12 -8.41
CA LEU A 89 7.63 -5.88 -8.20
C LEU A 89 8.35 -7.16 -7.74
N CYS A 90 7.76 -7.93 -6.81
CA CYS A 90 8.31 -9.21 -6.36
C CYS A 90 8.43 -10.21 -7.51
N LEU A 91 7.37 -10.33 -8.32
CA LEU A 91 7.37 -11.20 -9.50
C LEU A 91 8.43 -10.78 -10.52
N LYS A 92 8.62 -9.46 -10.74
CA LYS A 92 9.64 -8.96 -11.66
C LYS A 92 11.06 -9.18 -11.14
N LEU A 93 11.26 -9.11 -9.83
CA LEU A 93 12.56 -9.37 -9.18
C LEU A 93 12.91 -10.87 -9.21
N GLU A 94 11.94 -11.74 -8.98
CA GLU A 94 12.12 -13.20 -9.09
C GLU A 94 12.32 -13.64 -10.54
N ALA A 95 11.43 -13.23 -11.44
CA ALA A 95 11.46 -13.57 -12.85
C ALA A 95 12.31 -12.59 -13.67
N THR A 96 13.50 -12.22 -13.17
CA THR A 96 14.46 -11.34 -13.90
C THR A 96 14.87 -11.91 -15.28
N GLN A 97 14.57 -13.19 -15.57
CA GLN A 97 14.75 -13.81 -16.89
C GLN A 97 13.58 -13.65 -17.88
N LEU A 98 12.37 -13.30 -17.42
CA LEU A 98 11.28 -12.93 -18.34
C LEU A 98 11.45 -11.45 -18.69
N THR A 99 11.58 -11.16 -19.99
CA THR A 99 11.67 -9.83 -20.60
C THR A 99 10.36 -9.04 -20.43
N LEU A 100 9.91 -8.88 -19.20
CA LEU A 100 8.75 -8.07 -18.85
C LEU A 100 9.13 -6.59 -19.05
N PRO A 101 8.42 -5.86 -19.92
CA PRO A 101 8.74 -4.47 -20.19
C PRO A 101 8.58 -3.64 -18.92
N ALA A 102 9.56 -2.77 -18.63
CA ALA A 102 9.58 -1.89 -17.45
C ALA A 102 8.29 -1.06 -17.28
N LYS A 103 7.53 -0.85 -18.36
CA LYS A 103 6.21 -0.20 -18.35
C LYS A 103 5.18 -0.93 -17.49
N VAL A 104 5.18 -2.26 -17.46
CA VAL A 104 4.23 -3.06 -16.67
C VAL A 104 4.53 -2.96 -15.17
N VAL A 105 5.80 -2.87 -14.80
CA VAL A 105 6.23 -2.64 -13.41
C VAL A 105 5.83 -1.24 -12.92
N LEU A 106 5.87 -0.25 -13.81
CA LEU A 106 5.47 1.12 -13.50
C LEU A 106 3.94 1.31 -13.52
N ALA A 107 3.18 0.43 -14.17
CA ALA A 107 1.72 0.53 -14.29
C ALA A 107 0.98 0.75 -12.94
N PRO A 108 1.25 0.00 -11.86
CA PRO A 108 0.62 0.25 -10.56
C PRO A 108 0.99 1.61 -9.97
N LEU A 109 2.19 2.14 -10.24
CA LEU A 109 2.58 3.51 -9.85
C LEU A 109 1.81 4.57 -10.64
N TRP A 110 1.58 4.36 -11.95
CA TRP A 110 0.75 5.25 -12.76
C TRP A 110 -0.71 5.26 -12.28
N VAL A 111 -1.26 4.09 -11.95
CA VAL A 111 -2.61 3.97 -11.38
C VAL A 111 -2.70 4.65 -10.01
N LEU A 112 -1.67 4.53 -9.18
CA LEU A 112 -1.59 5.22 -7.89
C LEU A 112 -1.56 6.75 -8.06
N LEU A 113 -0.78 7.25 -9.01
CA LEU A 113 -0.67 8.67 -9.31
C LEU A 113 -2.01 9.25 -9.80
N LEU A 114 -2.68 8.51 -10.69
CA LEU A 114 -4.01 8.85 -11.19
C LEU A 114 -5.08 8.85 -10.09
N THR A 115 -5.06 7.86 -9.20
CA THR A 115 -6.03 7.78 -8.10
C THR A 115 -5.86 8.92 -7.10
N LEU A 116 -4.62 9.27 -6.73
CA LEU A 116 -4.34 10.42 -5.88
C LEU A 116 -4.70 11.74 -6.54
N GLY A 117 -4.41 11.89 -7.84
CA GLY A 117 -4.78 13.07 -8.62
C GLY A 117 -6.29 13.27 -8.60
N CYS A 118 -7.07 12.25 -8.94
CA CYS A 118 -8.54 12.30 -8.93
C CYS A 118 -9.10 12.68 -7.55
N ASP A 119 -8.55 12.16 -6.44
CA ASP A 119 -9.01 12.52 -5.09
C ASP A 119 -8.80 14.02 -4.79
N VAL A 120 -7.62 14.55 -5.12
CA VAL A 120 -7.31 15.98 -4.94
C VAL A 120 -8.22 16.85 -5.79
N PHE A 121 -8.45 16.48 -7.06
CA PHE A 121 -9.35 17.22 -7.96
C PHE A 121 -10.79 17.24 -7.44
N ILE A 122 -11.34 16.09 -7.00
CA ILE A 122 -12.68 16.02 -6.45
C ILE A 122 -12.81 16.86 -5.18
N HIS A 123 -11.79 16.81 -4.30
CA HIS A 123 -11.76 17.61 -3.09
C HIS A 123 -11.72 19.12 -3.38
N LEU A 124 -10.91 19.54 -4.37
CA LEU A 124 -10.80 20.94 -4.78
C LEU A 124 -12.12 21.47 -5.37
N ILE A 125 -12.79 20.66 -6.21
CA ILE A 125 -14.09 21.02 -6.81
C ILE A 125 -15.18 21.14 -5.75
N GLN A 126 -15.18 20.26 -4.74
CA GLN A 126 -16.14 20.36 -3.64
C GLN A 126 -15.90 21.60 -2.77
N HIS A 127 -14.64 22.00 -2.56
CA HIS A 127 -14.30 23.19 -1.78
C HIS A 127 -14.61 24.49 -2.53
N SER A 128 -14.41 24.53 -3.85
CA SER A 128 -14.72 25.71 -4.68
C SER A 128 -16.23 25.99 -4.86
N ARG A 129 -17.09 25.04 -4.48
CA ARG A 129 -18.56 25.11 -4.62
C ARG A 129 -19.28 25.65 -3.37
N TYR A 130 -18.52 25.97 -2.32
CA TYR A 130 -18.97 26.61 -1.08
C TYR A 130 -18.29 27.97 -0.93
#